data_AF-A0A0A0MQL1-F1
#
_entry.id   AF-A0A0A0MQL1-F1
#
_cell.length_a   1.000
_cell.length_b   1.000
_cell.length_c   1.000
_cell.angle_alpha   90.00
_cell.angle_beta   90.00
_cell.angle_gamma   90.00
#
_symmetry.space_group_name_H-M   'P 1'
#
loop_
_entity.id
_entity.type
_entity.pdbx_description
1 polymer ?
#
loop_
_entity_poly.entity_id
_entity_poly.type
_entity_poly.pdbx_seq_one_letter_code
_entity_poly.pdbx_strand_id
1 'polypeptide(L)'
;MYHSLTYATILEMQAMMTFDPQDILLAGNMMKEAQSLCQRHRRKSSMTDSFSNLVHRPTIDQFTEEEIHAEVCYAECLLQRAALTFLQDENMVSFIKGGIKVRNSYQTY
;
A
#
# COMPACT_ATOMS: atom_id res chain seq x y z
N MET A 1 7.67 -9.62 2.39
CA MET A 1 6.61 -8.78 1.77
C MET A 1 5.53 -9.64 1.14
N TYR A 2 5.87 -10.49 0.16
CA TYR A 2 4.89 -11.32 -0.56
C TYR A 2 3.96 -12.14 0.33
N HIS A 3 4.51 -12.93 1.27
CA HIS A 3 3.69 -13.74 2.16
C HIS A 3 2.65 -12.91 2.94
N SER A 4 3.09 -11.78 3.51
CA SER A 4 2.21 -10.88 4.25
C SER A 4 1.14 -10.25 3.36
N LEU A 5 1.51 -9.81 2.15
CA LEU A 5 0.58 -9.22 1.19
C LEU A 5 -0.44 -10.24 0.70
N THR A 6 0.00 -11.44 0.29
CA THR A 6 -0.90 -12.50 -0.17
C THR A 6 -1.84 -12.95 0.95
N TYR A 7 -1.34 -13.12 2.17
CA TYR A 7 -2.18 -13.49 3.31
C TYR A 7 -3.22 -12.40 3.61
N ALA A 8 -2.81 -11.13 3.65
CA ALA A 8 -3.74 -10.02 3.86
C ALA A 8 -4.77 -9.91 2.72
N THR A 9 -4.37 -10.18 1.48
CA THR A 9 -5.26 -10.22 0.30
C THR A 9 -6.35 -11.28 0.44
N ILE A 10 -5.99 -12.48 0.92
CA ILE A 10 -6.95 -13.57 1.14
C ILE A 10 -7.98 -13.16 2.21
N LEU A 11 -7.52 -12.55 3.30
CA LEU A 11 -8.41 -12.08 4.36
C LEU A 11 -9.32 -10.94 3.88
N GLU A 12 -8.83 -10.08 3.00
CA GLU A 12 -9.65 -9.05 2.37
C GLU A 12 -10.72 -9.65 1.44
N MET A 13 -10.38 -10.67 0.64
CA MET A 13 -11.37 -11.41 -0.14
C MET A 13 -12.44 -12.03 0.78
N GLN A 14 -12.03 -12.61 1.92
CA GLN A 14 -12.98 -13.12 2.90
C GLN A 14 -13.88 -12.00 3.42
N ALA A 15 -13.33 -10.88 3.87
CA ALA A 15 -14.09 -9.72 4.34
C ALA A 15 -15.08 -9.18 3.29
N MET A 16 -14.70 -9.15 2.01
CA MET A 16 -15.56 -8.74 0.90
C MET A 16 -16.70 -9.74 0.62
N MET A 17 -16.49 -11.02 0.90
CA MET A 17 -17.51 -12.06 0.68
C MET A 17 -18.46 -12.22 1.87
N THR A 18 -17.96 -12.11 3.10
CA THR A 18 -18.73 -12.31 4.33
C THR A 18 -19.43 -11.05 4.81
N PHE A 19 -18.85 -9.87 4.52
CA PHE A 19 -19.24 -8.59 5.10
C PHE A 19 -19.29 -8.61 6.65
N ASP A 20 -18.58 -9.56 7.28
CA ASP A 20 -18.50 -9.63 8.74
C ASP A 20 -17.60 -8.50 9.26
N PRO A 21 -18.07 -7.65 10.19
CA PRO A 21 -17.25 -6.59 10.78
C PRO A 21 -15.92 -7.08 11.38
N GLN A 22 -15.87 -8.29 11.92
CA GLN A 22 -14.65 -8.88 12.47
C GLN A 22 -13.65 -9.22 11.36
N ASP A 23 -14.12 -9.79 10.25
CA ASP A 23 -13.30 -10.10 9.08
C ASP A 23 -12.75 -8.81 8.44
N ILE A 24 -13.59 -7.78 8.31
CA ILE A 24 -13.20 -6.47 7.79
C ILE A 24 -12.12 -5.82 8.67
N LEU A 25 -12.26 -5.90 10.00
CA LEU A 25 -11.27 -5.37 10.93
C LEU A 25 -9.94 -6.14 10.85
N LEU A 26 -10.01 -7.47 10.82
CA LEU A 26 -8.85 -8.34 10.71
C LEU A 26 -8.09 -8.09 9.39
N ALA A 27 -8.80 -8.08 8.26
CA ALA A 27 -8.22 -7.77 6.95
C ALA A 27 -7.55 -6.39 6.94
N GLY A 28 -8.22 -5.37 7.50
CA GLY A 28 -7.66 -4.02 7.61
C GLY A 28 -6.37 -3.95 8.43
N ASN A 29 -6.30 -4.69 9.54
CA ASN A 29 -5.11 -4.76 10.39
C ASN A 29 -3.96 -5.49 9.70
N MET A 30 -4.22 -6.66 9.12
CA MET A 30 -3.21 -7.46 8.41
C MET A 30 -2.67 -6.72 7.18
N MET A 31 -3.53 -6.02 6.44
CA MET A 31 -3.10 -5.20 5.31
C MET A 31 -2.25 -4.00 5.75
N LYS A 32 -2.55 -3.39 6.90
CA LYS A 32 -1.73 -2.32 7.48
C LYS A 32 -0.36 -2.83 7.91
N GLU A 33 -0.28 -4.02 8.48
CA GLU A 33 1.00 -4.66 8.83
C GLU A 33 1.83 -4.98 7.58
N ALA A 34 1.21 -5.58 6.56
CA ALA A 34 1.84 -5.85 5.27
C ALA A 34 2.38 -4.55 4.62
N GLN A 35 1.59 -3.48 4.63
CA GLN A 35 2.03 -2.17 4.14
C GLN A 35 3.24 -1.65 4.91
N SER A 36 3.23 -1.75 6.25
CA SER A 36 4.33 -1.28 7.09
C SER A 36 5.61 -2.08 6.87
N LEU A 37 5.49 -3.39 6.57
CA LEU A 37 6.60 -4.23 6.18
C LEU A 37 7.17 -3.73 4.85
N CYS A 38 6.34 -3.55 3.82
CA CYS A 38 6.81 -3.06 2.52
C CYS A 38 7.52 -1.71 2.65
N GLN A 39 6.96 -0.78 3.44
CA GLN A 39 7.56 0.53 3.67
C GLN A 39 8.97 0.49 4.29
N ARG A 40 9.31 -0.56 5.05
CA ARG A 40 10.66 -0.71 5.63
C ARG A 40 11.71 -1.12 4.59
N HIS A 41 11.28 -1.86 3.57
CA HIS A 41 12.11 -2.37 2.46
C HIS A 41 12.11 -1.46 1.24
N ARG A 42 11.19 -0.47 1.19
CA ARG A 42 11.23 0.60 0.18
C ARG A 42 12.51 1.43 0.33
N ARG A 43 12.96 2.02 -0.79
CA ARG A 43 14.09 2.93 -0.80
C ARG A 43 13.84 4.09 0.16
N LYS A 44 14.68 4.20 1.18
CA LYS A 44 14.66 5.36 2.08
C LYS A 44 15.34 6.50 1.36
N SER A 45 14.58 7.48 0.88
CA SER A 45 15.16 8.72 0.37
C SER A 45 15.98 9.36 1.49
N SER A 46 17.30 9.21 1.45
CA SER A 46 18.16 9.95 2.36
C SER A 46 18.00 11.42 2.01
N MET A 47 17.96 12.34 2.99
CA MET A 47 17.86 13.78 2.72
C MET A 47 18.98 14.32 1.82
N THR A 48 20.02 13.52 1.59
CA THR A 48 21.13 13.76 0.65
C THR A 48 20.77 13.47 -0.82
N ASP A 49 19.84 12.54 -1.10
CA ASP A 49 19.36 12.25 -2.47
C ASP A 49 18.54 13.41 -3.04
N SER A 50 17.81 14.14 -2.18
CA SER A 50 16.95 15.27 -2.57
C SER A 50 17.70 16.44 -3.22
N PHE A 51 18.98 16.64 -2.89
CA PHE A 51 19.81 17.66 -3.54
C PHE A 51 20.36 17.20 -4.90
N SER A 52 20.59 15.90 -5.10
CA SER A 52 21.04 15.34 -6.39
C SER A 52 19.91 15.26 -7.42
N ASN A 53 18.68 14.99 -6.98
CA ASN A 53 17.49 14.86 -7.83
C ASN A 53 16.98 16.18 -8.42
N LEU A 54 17.47 17.33 -7.93
CA LEU A 54 17.15 18.65 -8.52
C LEU A 54 17.98 18.93 -9.79
N VAL A 55 19.09 18.21 -9.99
CA VAL A 55 20.03 18.40 -11.11
C VAL A 55 20.02 17.20 -12.08
N HIS A 56 19.62 16.01 -11.62
CA HIS A 56 19.51 14.83 -12.47
C HIS A 56 18.15 14.14 -12.26
N ARG A 57 17.43 13.89 -13.36
CA ARG A 57 16.23 13.04 -13.34
C ARG A 57 16.60 11.70 -12.68
N PRO A 58 15.83 11.19 -11.71
CA PRO A 58 16.13 9.91 -11.09
C PRO A 58 15.99 8.82 -12.16
N THR A 59 17.12 8.27 -12.55
CA THR A 59 17.22 7.13 -13.44
C THR A 59 16.73 5.92 -12.67
N ILE A 60 15.83 5.13 -13.27
CA ILE A 60 15.33 3.85 -12.72
C ILE A 60 16.48 2.88 -12.38
N ASP A 61 17.68 3.11 -12.93
CA ASP A 61 18.91 2.35 -12.73
C ASP A 61 19.47 2.32 -11.28
N GLN A 62 18.81 2.91 -10.30
CA GLN A 62 19.28 2.97 -8.90
C GLN A 62 18.49 2.12 -7.91
N PHE A 63 17.46 1.40 -8.33
CA PHE A 63 16.72 0.53 -7.42
C PHE A 63 17.28 -0.88 -7.43
N THR A 64 17.41 -1.47 -6.25
CA THR A 64 17.58 -2.91 -6.13
C THR A 64 16.29 -3.63 -6.49
N GLU A 65 16.39 -4.88 -6.95
CA GLU A 65 15.20 -5.71 -7.26
C GLU A 65 14.25 -5.81 -6.06
N GLU A 66 14.80 -5.92 -4.84
CA GLU A 66 14.02 -5.95 -3.61
C GLU A 66 13.24 -4.64 -3.37
N GLU A 67 13.87 -3.48 -3.62
CA GLU A 67 13.21 -2.18 -3.47
C GLU A 67 12.09 -1.99 -4.50
N ILE A 68 12.28 -2.42 -5.75
CA ILE A 68 11.22 -2.39 -6.78
C ILE A 68 10.03 -3.23 -6.32
N HIS A 69 10.29 -4.45 -5.86
CA HIS A 69 9.23 -5.30 -5.33
C HIS A 69 8.56 -4.71 -4.09
N ALA A 70 9.29 -3.96 -3.26
CA ALA A 70 8.74 -3.27 -2.11
C ALA A 70 7.82 -2.10 -2.50
N GLU A 71 8.20 -1.33 -3.53
CA GLU A 71 7.36 -0.27 -4.11
C GLU A 71 6.04 -0.85 -4.65
N VAL A 72 6.11 -1.91 -5.45
CA VAL A 72 4.93 -2.59 -6.01
C VAL A 72 4.04 -3.18 -4.91
N CYS A 73 4.60 -3.94 -3.97
CA CYS A 73 3.82 -4.52 -2.88
C CYS A 73 3.16 -3.44 -2.00
N TYR A 74 3.84 -2.30 -1.81
CA TYR A 74 3.28 -1.16 -1.08
C TYR A 74 2.13 -0.50 -1.86
N ALA A 75 2.26 -0.36 -3.18
CA ALA A 75 1.21 0.15 -4.06
C ALA A 75 -0.03 -0.74 -4.05
N GLU A 76 0.12 -2.07 -4.07
CA GLU A 76 -0.98 -3.02 -3.94
C GLU A 76 -1.68 -2.92 -2.58
N CYS A 77 -0.91 -2.87 -1.49
CA CYS A 77 -1.47 -2.65 -0.15
C CYS A 77 -2.32 -1.38 -0.09
N LEU A 78 -1.92 -0.30 -0.77
CA LEU A 78 -2.69 0.94 -0.81
C LEU A 78 -4.01 0.79 -1.57
N LEU A 79 -4.03 0.09 -2.71
CA LEU A 79 -5.26 -0.16 -3.49
C LEU A 79 -6.25 -1.00 -2.70
N GLN A 80 -5.76 -2.07 -2.10
CA GLN A 80 -6.54 -2.97 -1.27
C GLN A 80 -7.10 -2.27 -0.04
N ARG A 81 -6.27 -1.51 0.68
CA ARG A 81 -6.78 -0.65 1.76
C ARG A 81 -7.77 0.39 1.28
N ALA A 82 -7.72 0.84 0.01
CA ALA A 82 -8.73 1.73 -0.55
C ALA A 82 -10.06 0.99 -0.74
N ALA A 83 -10.02 -0.22 -1.29
CA ALA A 83 -11.17 -1.10 -1.46
C ALA A 83 -11.87 -1.38 -0.12
N LEU A 84 -11.12 -1.81 0.91
CA LEU A 84 -11.65 -2.04 2.26
C LEU A 84 -12.30 -0.80 2.89
N THR A 85 -11.87 0.41 2.55
CA THR A 85 -12.51 1.63 3.09
C THR A 85 -13.96 1.78 2.66
N PHE A 86 -14.36 1.21 1.51
CA PHE A 86 -15.76 1.21 1.07
C PHE A 86 -16.63 0.24 1.88
N LEU A 87 -16.03 -0.76 2.52
CA LEU A 87 -16.72 -1.71 3.38
C LEU A 87 -16.82 -1.28 4.84
N GLN A 88 -15.91 -0.41 5.29
CA GLN A 88 -15.82 -0.01 6.69
C GLN A 88 -16.87 1.02 7.11
N ASP A 89 -17.18 2.02 6.28
CA ASP A 89 -18.20 3.05 6.57
C ASP A 89 -18.67 3.75 5.28
N GLU A 90 -19.98 3.88 5.07
CA GLU A 90 -20.59 4.61 3.95
C GLU A 90 -20.62 6.12 4.14
N ASN A 91 -19.53 6.72 4.63
CA ASN A 91 -19.45 8.18 4.79
C ASN A 91 -18.50 8.82 3.77
N MET A 92 -18.77 10.09 3.44
CA MET A 92 -18.01 10.84 2.44
C MET A 92 -16.51 10.96 2.81
N VAL A 93 -16.17 10.90 4.10
CA VAL A 93 -14.78 10.91 4.57
C VAL A 93 -14.06 9.61 4.21
N SER A 94 -14.71 8.46 4.33
CA SER A 94 -14.18 7.15 3.92
C SER A 94 -13.97 7.07 2.41
N PHE A 95 -14.89 7.64 1.62
CA PHE A 95 -14.74 7.77 0.17
C PHE A 95 -13.50 8.60 -0.20
N ILE A 96 -13.32 9.78 0.40
CA ILE A 96 -12.15 10.65 0.17
C ILE A 96 -10.85 9.93 0.56
N LYS A 97 -10.82 9.28 1.73
CA LYS A 97 -9.66 8.49 2.17
C LYS A 97 -9.33 7.36 1.21
N GLY A 98 -10.35 6.67 0.67
CA GLY A 98 -10.21 5.68 -0.38
C GLY A 98 -9.56 6.27 -1.63
N GLY A 99 -10.10 7.38 -2.14
CA GLY A 99 -9.57 8.08 -3.31
C GLY A 99 -8.11 8.52 -3.17
N ILE A 100 -7.71 9.04 -2.00
CA ILE A 100 -6.32 9.40 -1.72
C ILE A 100 -5.40 8.18 -1.77
N LYS A 101 -5.82 7.04 -1.21
CA LYS A 101 -5.03 5.79 -1.27
C LYS A 101 -4.86 5.28 -2.70
N VAL A 102 -5.91 5.34 -3.53
CA VAL A 102 -5.83 4.97 -4.97
C VAL A 102 -4.83 5.86 -5.69
N ARG A 103 -4.90 7.19 -5.50
CA ARG A 103 -3.94 8.14 -6.09
C ARG A 103 -2.51 7.82 -5.66
N ASN A 104 -2.28 7.59 -4.36
CA ASN A 104 -0.95 7.29 -3.85
C ASN A 104 -0.40 5.98 -4.42
N SER A 105 -1.26 4.97 -4.61
CA SER A 105 -0.86 3.73 -5.29
C SER A 105 -0.42 4.00 -6.72
N TYR A 106 -1.22 4.73 -7.50
CA TYR A 106 -0.89 5.10 -8.87
C TYR A 106 0.43 5.89 -8.98
N GLN A 107 0.76 6.73 -8.00
CA GLN A 107 2.03 7.47 -7.96
C GLN A 107 3.23 6.62 -7.56
N THR A 108 2.99 5.45 -6.98
CA THR A 108 4.04 4.53 -6.54
C THR A 108 4.45 3.57 -7.66
N TYR A 109 3.50 3.19 -8.54
CA TYR A 109 3.78 2.50 -9.79
C TYR A 109 4.59 3.37 -10.77
#